data_AF-A0A1A8NI20-F1
#
_entry.id   AF-A0A1A8NI20-F1
#
_cell.length_a   1.000
_cell.length_b   1.000
_cell.length_c   1.000
_cell.angle_alpha   90.00
_cell.angle_beta   90.00
_cell.angle_gamma   90.00
#
_symmetry.space_group_name_H-M   'P 1'
#
loop_
_entity.id
_entity.type
_entity.pdbx_description
1 polymer ?
#
loop_
_entity_poly.entity_id
_entity_poly.type
_entity_poly.pdbx_seq_one_letter_code
_entity_poly.pdbx_strand_id
1 'polypeptide(L)'
;CMVSINQNGVIFLHPKTQEQVFRIPLEEVQSMRTMHPKKQGQVPGVDITYGNPAKPLKVTLHLQQTKELCHTLAVVMEQLILPPGTRSTRQ
;
A
#
# COMPACT_ATOMS: atom_id res chain seq x y z
N CYS A 1 13.08 -6.00 3.66
CA CYS A 1 11.80 -6.51 3.14
C CYS A 1 11.60 -5.94 1.75
N MET A 2 11.08 -6.72 0.81
CA MET A 2 10.58 -6.19 -0.46
C MET A 2 9.06 -6.07 -0.36
N VAL A 3 8.49 -5.00 -0.91
CA VAL A 3 7.04 -4.76 -0.91
C VAL A 3 6.55 -4.80 -2.35
N SER A 4 5.55 -5.62 -2.62
CA SER A 4 4.86 -5.71 -3.90
C SER A 4 3.40 -5.29 -3.74
N ILE A 5 2.83 -4.65 -4.76
CA ILE A 5 1.42 -4.26 -4.81
C ILE A 5 0.83 -4.82 -6.09
N ASN A 6 -0.29 -5.52 -5.99
CA ASN A 6 -1.09 -5.97 -7.13
C ASN A 6 -2.56 -6.16 -6.71
N GLN A 7 -3.38 -6.75 -7.59
CA GLN A 7 -4.80 -7.05 -7.33
C GLN A 7 -5.03 -7.84 -6.02
N ASN A 8 -4.05 -8.65 -5.61
CA ASN A 8 -4.14 -9.46 -4.40
C ASN A 8 -3.86 -8.65 -3.12
N GLY A 9 -3.29 -7.45 -3.23
CA GLY A 9 -3.04 -6.55 -2.12
C GLY A 9 -1.57 -6.17 -1.95
N VAL A 10 -1.21 -5.82 -0.72
CA VAL A 10 0.16 -5.43 -0.33
C VAL A 10 0.89 -6.65 0.21
N ILE A 11 1.91 -7.09 -0.50
CA ILE A 11 2.63 -8.34 -0.23
C ILE A 11 4.05 -8.02 0.21
N PHE A 12 4.42 -8.57 1.36
CA PHE A 12 5.75 -8.46 1.94
C PHE A 12 6.53 -9.72 1.64
N LEU A 13 7.69 -9.55 1.03
CA LEU A 13 8.53 -10.64 0.59
C LEU A 13 9.87 -10.60 1.34
N HIS A 14 10.36 -11.78 1.70
CA HIS A 14 11.73 -11.92 2.20
C HIS A 14 12.71 -11.49 1.10
N PRO A 15 13.67 -10.57 1.39
CA PRO A 15 14.45 -9.90 0.35
C PRO A 15 15.38 -10.82 -0.44
N LYS A 16 15.72 -12.01 0.08
CA LYS A 16 16.61 -12.97 -0.60
C LYS A 16 15.82 -14.09 -1.29
N THR A 17 14.87 -14.69 -0.59
CA THR A 17 14.12 -15.86 -1.10
C THR A 17 12.90 -15.47 -1.91
N GLN A 18 12.47 -14.21 -1.83
CA GLN A 18 11.21 -13.71 -2.40
C GLN A 18 9.95 -14.46 -1.93
N GLU A 19 10.06 -15.24 -0.86
CA GLU A 19 8.91 -15.90 -0.24
C GLU A 19 8.02 -14.87 0.46
N GLN A 20 6.70 -15.07 0.38
CA GLN A 20 5.73 -14.25 1.08
C GLN A 20 5.85 -14.43 2.59
N VAL A 21 6.17 -13.35 3.29
CA VAL A 21 6.23 -13.33 4.76
C VAL A 21 4.97 -12.74 5.38
N PHE A 22 4.29 -11.83 4.68
CA PHE A 22 3.07 -11.19 5.15
C PHE A 22 2.26 -10.63 3.97
N ARG A 23 0.94 -10.51 4.12
CA ARG A 23 0.05 -9.94 3.10
C ARG A 23 -1.07 -9.17 3.78
N ILE A 24 -1.37 -7.99 3.25
CA ILE A 24 -2.60 -7.25 3.53
C ILE A 24 -3.49 -7.38 2.29
N PRO A 25 -4.62 -8.11 2.37
CA PRO A 25 -5.58 -8.16 1.27
C PRO A 25 -6.08 -6.75 0.93
N LEU A 26 -6.34 -6.49 -0.34
CA LEU A 26 -6.67 -5.15 -0.81
C LEU A 26 -8.02 -4.68 -0.23
N GLU A 27 -8.96 -5.62 -0.08
CA GLU A 27 -10.26 -5.45 0.54
C GLU A 27 -10.19 -5.11 2.03
N GLU A 28 -9.08 -5.44 2.70
CA GLU A 28 -8.87 -5.12 4.11
C GLU A 28 -8.25 -3.74 4.31
N VAL A 29 -7.71 -3.09 3.27
CA VAL A 29 -7.10 -1.76 3.38
C VAL A 29 -8.18 -0.71 3.64
N GLN A 30 -8.09 -0.03 4.77
CA GLN A 30 -9.04 1.00 5.17
C GLN A 30 -8.52 2.42 4.88
N SER A 31 -7.24 2.67 5.15
CA SER A 31 -6.62 3.97 4.89
C SER A 31 -5.11 3.88 4.81
N MET A 32 -4.53 4.89 4.16
CA MET A 32 -3.08 5.09 4.10
C MET A 32 -2.73 6.52 4.51
N ARG A 33 -1.62 6.70 5.19
CA ARG A 33 -1.11 8.03 5.57
C ARG A 33 0.40 8.11 5.42
N THR A 34 0.88 9.08 4.66
CA THR A 34 2.31 9.40 4.62
C THR A 34 2.73 10.12 5.90
N MET A 35 3.89 9.74 6.43
CA MET A 35 4.55 10.34 7.57
C MET A 35 5.82 11.01 7.10
N HIS A 36 5.83 12.34 7.14
CA HIS A 36 7.03 13.10 6.83
C HIS A 36 7.85 13.32 8.10
N PRO A 37 9.16 13.03 8.06
CA PRO A 37 10.01 13.26 9.20
C PRO A 37 10.19 14.76 9.43
N LYS A 38 10.09 15.15 10.71
CA LYS A 38 10.29 16.56 11.13
C LYS A 38 11.77 16.95 11.22
N LYS A 39 12.67 15.96 11.21
CA LYS A 39 14.12 16.13 11.33
C LYS A 39 14.77 15.74 10.00
N GLN A 40 15.75 16.54 9.59
CA GLN A 40 16.56 16.26 8.41
C GLN A 40 17.28 14.91 8.58
N GLY A 41 17.22 14.05 7.56
CA GLY A 41 17.90 12.75 7.54
C GLY A 41 17.09 11.54 8.03
N GLN A 42 15.87 11.72 8.56
CA GLN A 42 15.00 10.57 8.84
C GLN A 42 14.33 10.06 7.56
N VAL A 43 14.12 8.74 7.50
CA VAL A 43 13.42 8.08 6.39
C VAL A 43 11.90 8.32 6.56
N PRO A 44 11.20 8.80 5.52
CA PRO A 44 9.75 8.94 5.58
C PRO A 44 9.04 7.60 5.72
N GLY A 45 7.77 7.64 6.13
CA GLY A 45 6.97 6.46 6.38
C GLY A 45 5.61 6.46 5.72
N VAL A 46 5.00 5.29 5.59
CA VAL A 46 3.59 5.12 5.26
C VAL A 46 2.96 4.23 6.31
N ASP A 47 1.92 4.75 6.97
CA ASP A 47 1.02 3.95 7.79
C ASP A 47 -0.10 3.39 6.90
N ILE A 48 -0.30 2.08 6.95
CA ILE A 48 -1.46 1.42 6.33
C ILE A 48 -2.31 0.86 7.47
N THR A 49 -3.57 1.31 7.51
CA THR A 49 -4.58 0.80 8.45
C THR A 49 -5.44 -0.23 7.71
N TYR A 50 -5.61 -1.41 8.31
CA TYR A 50 -6.29 -2.53 7.63
C TYR A 50 -7.04 -3.46 8.60
N GLY A 51 -7.83 -4.38 8.06
CA GLY A 51 -8.54 -5.42 8.80
C GLY A 51 -9.93 -5.00 9.25
N ASN A 52 -10.33 -5.39 10.47
CA ASN A 52 -11.65 -5.10 11.01
C ASN A 52 -11.79 -3.60 11.38
N PRO A 53 -12.79 -2.85 10.88
CA PRO A 53 -12.99 -1.44 11.24
C PRO A 53 -13.22 -1.18 12.74
N ALA A 54 -13.78 -2.15 13.47
CA ALA A 54 -13.97 -2.06 14.92
C ALA A 54 -12.67 -2.29 15.71
N LYS A 55 -11.68 -2.97 15.11
CA LYS A 55 -10.38 -3.23 15.71
C LYS A 55 -9.29 -3.23 14.62
N PRO A 56 -8.95 -2.04 14.10
CA PRO A 56 -8.04 -1.94 12.97
C PRO A 56 -6.62 -2.33 13.37
N LEU A 57 -5.93 -2.95 12.44
CA LEU A 57 -4.50 -3.21 12.50
C LEU A 57 -3.75 -2.11 11.76
N LYS A 58 -2.49 -1.91 12.13
CA LYS A 58 -1.60 -0.93 11.47
C LYS A 58 -0.26 -1.58 11.15
N VAL A 59 0.23 -1.31 9.94
CA VAL A 59 1.64 -1.54 9.58
C VAL A 59 2.27 -0.20 9.18
N THR A 60 3.53 0.01 9.55
CA THR A 60 4.31 1.19 9.18
C THR A 60 5.48 0.78 8.30
N LEU A 61 5.59 1.40 7.14
CA LEU A 61 6.64 1.15 6.15
C LEU A 61 7.55 2.36 6.06
N HIS A 62 8.83 2.19 6.39
CA HIS A 62 9.84 3.23 6.25
C HIS A 62 10.59 3.05 4.92
N LEU A 63 10.42 3.98 3.99
CA LEU A 63 11.00 3.96 2.66
C LEU A 63 11.07 5.38 2.09
N GLN A 64 11.99 5.63 1.15
CA GLN A 64 12.07 6.96 0.51
C GLN A 64 10.91 7.20 -0.45
N GLN A 65 10.43 6.14 -1.11
CA GLN A 65 9.41 6.15 -2.15
C GLN A 65 7.98 6.12 -1.58
N THR A 66 7.71 6.89 -0.52
CA THR A 66 6.38 6.90 0.12
C THR A 66 5.27 7.38 -0.81
N LYS A 67 5.58 8.35 -1.69
CA LYS A 67 4.63 8.92 -2.64
C LYS A 67 4.25 7.91 -3.71
N GLU A 68 5.24 7.24 -4.28
CA GLU A 68 5.07 6.20 -5.30
C GLU A 68 4.25 5.04 -4.73
N LEU A 69 4.59 4.57 -3.53
CA LEU A 69 3.84 3.51 -2.85
C LEU A 69 2.36 3.88 -2.68
N CYS A 70 2.08 5.07 -2.12
CA CYS A 70 0.71 5.52 -1.92
C CYS A 70 -0.06 5.69 -3.24
N HIS A 71 0.59 6.24 -4.28
CA HIS A 71 -0.03 6.43 -5.58
C HIS A 71 -0.35 5.10 -6.26
N THR A 72 0.60 4.17 -6.30
CA THR A 72 0.39 2.84 -6.87
C THR A 72 -0.72 2.09 -6.14
N LEU A 73 -0.74 2.11 -4.81
CA LEU A 73 -1.79 1.43 -4.05
C LEU A 73 -3.17 2.05 -4.31
N ALA A 74 -3.27 3.39 -4.37
CA ALA A 74 -4.52 4.06 -4.71
C ALA A 74 -5.04 3.66 -6.10
N VAL A 75 -4.17 3.68 -7.11
CA VAL A 75 -4.53 3.30 -8.50
C VAL A 75 -4.98 1.82 -8.58
N VAL A 76 -4.35 0.93 -7.81
CA VAL A 76 -4.74 -0.49 -7.77
C VAL A 76 -6.07 -0.68 -7.03
N MET A 77 -6.32 0.07 -5.95
CA MET A 77 -7.62 0.06 -5.25
C MET A 77 -8.75 0.61 -6.14
N GLU A 78 -8.51 1.70 -6.89
CA GLU A 78 -9.48 2.26 -7.83
C GLU A 78 -9.86 1.26 -8.93
N GLN A 79 -8.91 0.46 -9.41
CA GLN A 79 -9.17 -0.59 -10.40
C GLN A 79 -10.11 -1.70 -9.89
N LEU A 80 -10.20 -1.93 -8.57
CA LEU A 80 -11.17 -2.86 -8.00
C LEU A 80 -12.58 -2.26 -7.90
N ILE A 81 -12.68 -0.93 -7.81
CA ILE A 81 -13.96 -0.21 -7.63
C ILE A 81 -14.60 0.11 -8.99
N LEU A 82 -13.80 0.32 -10.03
CA LEU A 82 -14.29 0.62 -11.37
C LEU A 82 -14.77 -0.67 -12.08
N PRO A 83 -16.02 -0.73 -12.57
CA PRO A 83 -16.44 -1.84 -13.43
C PRO A 83 -15.60 -1.82 -14.72
N PRO A 84 -15.33 -2.98 -15.35
CA PRO A 84 -14.46 -3.09 -16.54
C PRO A 84 -14.93 -2.33 -17.81
N GLY A 85 -15.92 -1.43 -17.71
CA GLY A 85 -16.50 -0.65 -18.81
C GLY A 85 -16.31 0.87 -18.74
N THR A 86 -15.81 1.46 -17.66
CA THR A 86 -15.57 2.92 -17.59
C THR A 86 -14.13 3.28 -17.92
N ARG A 87 -13.56 2.69 -18.98
CA ARG A 87 -12.33 3.20 -19.60
C ARG A 87 -12.72 4.29 -20.59
N SER A 88 -13.08 5.46 -20.07
CA SER A 88 -13.15 6.65 -20.92
C SER A 88 -11.70 7.04 -21.27
N THR A 89 -11.34 6.81 -22.52
CA THR A 89 -10.18 7.38 -23.19
C THR A 89 -10.15 8.89 -22.97
N ARG A 90 -9.23 9.37 -22.14
CA ARG A 90 -8.72 10.73 -22.29
C ARG A 90 -7.46 10.63 -23.14
N GLN A 91 -7.65 10.93 -24.43
CA GLN A 91 -6.61 11.51 -25.28
C GLN A 91 -6.15 12.84 -24.71
#